data_AF-A0A096ALN5-F1
#
_entry.id   AF-A0A096ALN5-F1
#
_cell.length_a   1.000
_cell.length_b   1.000
_cell.length_c   1.000
_cell.angle_alpha   90.00
_cell.angle_beta   90.00
_cell.angle_gamma   90.00
#
_symmetry.space_group_name_H-M   'P 1'
#
loop_
_entity.id
_entity.type
_entity.pdbx_description
1 polymer ?
#
loop_
_entity_poly.entity_id
_entity_poly.type
_entity_poly.pdbx_seq_one_letter_code
_entity_poly.pdbx_strand_id
1 'polypeptide(L)'
;MDKNEFSKELLTRLYGAGYKYIVKDENSMLYAYKDSLEKINDIWCLFLFNDLFKDIKFEDGEPLDIAKELGIVDWSTIPKDTKVLVSNNGEDWLRRHFVEYNSGDDSYHFEVYTKGMSSWSTNKPTCRYKYCKLAEE
;
A
#
# COMPACT_ATOMS: atom_id res chain seq x y z
N MET A 1 -18.88 13.33 -10.53
CA MET A 1 -17.73 12.71 -9.83
C MET A 1 -17.67 13.31 -8.45
N ASP A 2 -17.74 12.48 -7.43
CA ASP A 2 -17.63 12.93 -6.04
C ASP A 2 -16.20 13.47 -5.80
N LYS A 3 -16.06 14.52 -5.00
CA LYS A 3 -14.77 15.10 -4.60
C LYS A 3 -13.87 14.04 -3.95
N ASN A 4 -14.45 13.13 -3.17
CA ASN A 4 -13.72 12.03 -2.53
C ASN A 4 -13.24 10.99 -3.54
N GLU A 5 -14.06 10.68 -4.55
CA GLU A 5 -13.71 9.74 -5.62
C GLU A 5 -12.55 10.29 -6.45
N PHE A 6 -12.60 11.57 -6.81
CA PHE A 6 -11.52 12.22 -7.56
C PHE A 6 -10.21 12.32 -6.76
N SER A 7 -10.31 12.58 -5.45
CA SER A 7 -9.14 12.60 -4.55
C SER A 7 -8.45 11.23 -4.52
N LYS A 8 -9.22 10.14 -4.42
CA LYS A 8 -8.68 8.78 -4.47
C LYS A 8 -8.04 8.43 -5.81
N GLU A 9 -8.63 8.88 -6.92
CA GLU A 9 -8.05 8.68 -8.25
C GLU A 9 -6.71 9.40 -8.40
N LEU A 10 -6.63 10.65 -7.94
CA LEU A 10 -5.39 11.43 -7.94
C LEU A 10 -4.30 10.76 -7.10
N LEU A 11 -4.62 10.32 -5.88
CA LEU A 11 -3.71 9.57 -5.02
C LEU A 11 -3.22 8.28 -5.68
N THR A 12 -4.11 7.55 -6.36
CA THR A 12 -3.76 6.31 -7.07
C THR A 12 -2.77 6.58 -8.21
N ARG A 13 -2.98 7.65 -8.98
CA ARG A 13 -2.07 8.06 -10.06
C ARG A 13 -0.71 8.51 -9.52
N LEU A 14 -0.71 9.28 -8.43
CA LEU A 14 0.51 9.71 -7.73
C LEU A 14 1.32 8.49 -7.27
N TYR A 15 0.67 7.55 -6.59
CA TYR A 15 1.29 6.33 -6.12
C TYR A 15 1.85 5.47 -7.26
N GLY A 16 1.06 5.28 -8.33
CA GLY A 16 1.51 4.57 -9.54
C GLY A 16 2.69 5.24 -10.25
N ALA A 17 2.85 6.56 -10.13
CA ALA A 17 3.99 7.31 -10.63
C ALA A 17 5.21 7.32 -9.66
N GLY A 18 5.08 6.65 -8.52
CA GLY A 18 6.14 6.48 -7.52
C GLY A 18 6.15 7.55 -6.42
N TYR A 19 5.19 8.47 -6.38
CA TYR A 19 5.05 9.43 -5.27
C TYR A 19 4.41 8.73 -4.07
N LYS A 20 5.05 8.82 -2.90
CA LYS A 20 4.62 8.15 -1.67
C LYS A 20 4.03 9.09 -0.64
N TYR A 21 4.44 10.36 -0.67
CA TYR A 21 4.12 11.31 0.39
C TYR A 21 3.55 12.61 -0.17
N ILE A 22 2.64 13.25 0.56
CA ILE A 22 2.18 14.63 0.29
C ILE A 22 2.49 15.49 1.52
N VAL A 23 3.13 16.64 1.31
CA VAL A 23 3.38 17.62 2.37
C VAL A 23 2.64 18.90 2.05
N LYS A 24 2.15 19.56 3.10
CA LYS A 24 1.62 20.90 3.05
C LYS A 24 2.64 21.88 3.63
N ASP A 25 3.04 22.89 2.87
CA ASP A 25 3.95 23.93 3.34
C ASP A 25 3.23 25.01 4.17
N GLU A 26 4.00 25.94 4.71
CA GLU A 26 3.50 27.10 5.48
C GLU A 26 2.54 27.99 4.69
N ASN A 27 2.64 27.99 3.35
CA ASN A 27 1.76 28.74 2.45
C ASN A 27 0.51 27.96 2.03
N SER A 28 0.24 26.80 2.66
CA SER A 28 -0.84 25.88 2.29
C SER A 28 -0.73 25.30 0.87
N MET A 29 0.47 25.27 0.30
CA MET A 29 0.74 24.59 -0.96
C MET A 29 1.03 23.11 -0.72
N LEU A 30 0.49 22.26 -1.58
CA LEU A 30 0.65 20.82 -1.51
C LEU A 30 1.71 20.34 -2.50
N TYR A 31 2.57 19.45 -2.02
CA TYR A 31 3.64 18.86 -2.81
C TYR A 31 3.70 17.35 -2.61
N ALA A 32 3.85 16.60 -3.70
CA ALA A 32 4.06 15.16 -3.66
C ALA A 32 5.55 14.80 -3.84
N TYR A 33 6.03 13.80 -3.09
CA TYR A 33 7.42 13.34 -3.05
C TYR A 33 7.52 11.83 -3.23
N LYS A 34 8.57 11.35 -3.92
CA LYS A 34 8.82 9.91 -4.12
C LYS A 34 9.50 9.23 -2.93
N ASP A 35 10.43 9.91 -2.26
CA ASP A 35 11.02 9.48 -0.99
C ASP A 35 11.24 10.70 -0.10
N SER A 36 10.92 10.56 1.18
CA SER A 36 10.83 11.66 2.15
C SER A 36 12.17 12.20 2.64
N LEU A 37 13.32 11.66 2.23
CA LEU A 37 14.58 11.97 2.91
C LEU A 37 15.67 12.75 2.16
N GLU A 38 15.82 12.74 0.83
CA GLU A 38 17.07 13.31 0.26
C GLU A 38 17.03 14.08 -1.07
N LYS A 39 15.92 14.16 -1.83
CA LYS A 39 16.00 14.80 -3.16
C LYS A 39 14.80 15.68 -3.49
N ILE A 40 15.05 16.99 -3.45
CA ILE A 40 14.19 18.08 -3.95
C ILE A 40 13.92 17.95 -5.48
N ASN A 41 14.54 17.00 -6.18
CA ASN A 41 14.47 16.86 -7.63
C ASN A 41 13.19 16.16 -8.16
N ASP A 42 12.44 15.44 -7.32
CA ASP A 42 11.22 14.72 -7.72
C ASP A 42 9.98 15.25 -6.96
N ILE A 43 9.76 16.57 -7.04
CA ILE A 43 8.62 17.25 -6.41
C ILE A 43 7.54 17.54 -7.46
N TRP A 44 6.30 17.17 -7.15
CA TRP A 44 5.14 17.61 -7.94
C TRP A 44 4.24 18.54 -7.12
N CYS A 45 4.08 19.78 -7.59
CA CYS A 45 3.18 20.75 -6.98
C CYS A 45 1.71 20.48 -7.36
N LEU A 46 0.84 20.37 -6.36
CA LEU A 46 -0.57 20.06 -6.47
C LEU A 46 -1.47 21.30 -6.33
N PHE A 47 -0.97 22.49 -6.67
CA PHE A 47 -1.66 23.78 -6.49
C PHE A 47 -3.13 23.78 -6.96
N LEU A 48 -3.39 23.21 -8.14
CA LEU A 48 -4.73 23.15 -8.73
C LEU A 48 -5.71 22.22 -7.98
N PHE A 49 -5.19 21.41 -7.06
CA PHE A 49 -5.92 20.37 -6.33
C PHE A 49 -6.04 20.66 -4.83
N ASN A 50 -5.58 21.82 -4.35
CA ASN A 50 -5.65 22.19 -2.93
C ASN A 50 -7.06 22.01 -2.34
N ASP A 51 -8.11 22.29 -3.12
CA ASP A 51 -9.49 22.12 -2.68
C ASP A 51 -9.85 20.68 -2.30
N LEU A 52 -9.23 19.69 -2.96
CA LEU A 52 -9.49 18.26 -2.74
C LEU A 52 -9.02 17.80 -1.36
N PHE A 53 -7.94 18.40 -0.86
CA PHE A 53 -7.30 18.01 0.40
C PHE A 53 -7.68 18.93 1.57
N LYS A 54 -8.65 19.83 1.40
CA LYS A 54 -9.11 20.75 2.47
C LYS A 54 -9.58 20.05 3.74
N ASP A 55 -10.17 18.88 3.57
CA ASP A 55 -10.77 18.11 4.66
C ASP A 55 -9.76 17.15 5.32
N ILE A 56 -8.56 17.04 4.75
CA ILE A 56 -7.46 16.21 5.27
C ILE A 56 -6.68 17.00 6.31
N LYS A 57 -6.53 16.41 7.49
CA LYS A 57 -5.71 16.98 8.57
C LYS A 57 -4.27 16.53 8.36
N PHE A 58 -3.42 17.47 7.98
CA PHE A 58 -1.97 17.28 8.03
C PHE A 58 -1.55 17.46 9.49
N GLU A 59 -0.88 16.46 10.06
CA GLU A 59 -0.21 16.64 11.34
C GLU A 59 0.99 17.58 11.12
N ASP A 60 1.18 18.54 12.02
CA ASP A 60 2.18 19.61 11.84
C ASP A 60 3.58 19.01 11.68
N GLY A 61 4.13 19.12 10.48
CA GLY A 61 5.47 18.63 10.14
C GLY A 61 5.54 17.17 9.68
N GLU A 62 4.43 16.42 9.67
CA GLU A 62 4.41 15.05 9.13
C GLU A 62 3.85 14.98 7.71
N PRO A 63 4.52 14.27 6.77
CA PRO A 63 3.97 14.00 5.46
C PRO A 63 2.74 13.09 5.54
N LEU A 64 1.72 13.39 4.73
CA LEU A 64 0.62 12.48 4.44
C LEU A 64 1.16 11.28 3.64
N ASP A 65 1.01 10.08 4.18
CA ASP A 65 1.34 8.84 3.48
C ASP A 65 0.22 8.44 2.51
N ILE A 66 0.51 8.45 1.22
CA ILE A 66 -0.44 8.12 0.16
C ILE A 66 -0.87 6.64 0.24
N ALA A 67 0.05 5.73 0.57
CA ALA A 67 -0.27 4.32 0.70
C ALA A 67 -1.27 4.09 1.83
N LYS A 68 -1.04 4.75 2.98
CA LYS A 68 -1.95 4.71 4.13
C LYS A 68 -3.34 5.24 3.79
N GLU A 69 -3.43 6.38 3.10
CA GLU A 69 -4.72 6.97 2.68
C GLU A 69 -5.48 6.10 1.66
N LEU A 70 -4.75 5.38 0.81
CA LEU A 70 -5.33 4.42 -0.13
C LEU A 70 -5.63 3.05 0.50
N GLY A 71 -5.22 2.81 1.75
CA GLY A 71 -5.33 1.51 2.41
C GLY A 71 -4.42 0.44 1.76
N ILE A 72 -3.33 0.85 1.14
CA ILE A 72 -2.32 -0.04 0.55
C ILE A 72 -1.48 -0.60 1.69
N VAL A 73 -1.48 -1.93 1.81
CA VAL A 73 -0.72 -2.65 2.83
C VAL A 73 0.72 -2.82 2.37
N ASP A 74 1.68 -2.42 3.20
CA ASP A 74 3.09 -2.75 3.00
C ASP A 74 3.36 -4.21 3.43
N TRP A 75 3.22 -5.11 2.46
CA TRP A 75 3.38 -6.54 2.65
C TRP A 75 4.79 -6.98 3.05
N SER A 76 5.81 -6.13 2.88
CA SER A 76 7.17 -6.43 3.33
C SER A 76 7.31 -6.41 4.86
N THR A 77 6.40 -5.72 5.54
CA THR A 77 6.39 -5.57 7.00
C THR A 77 5.48 -6.56 7.72
N ILE A 78 4.64 -7.28 6.97
CA ILE A 78 3.64 -8.19 7.55
C ILE A 78 4.34 -9.40 8.18
N PRO A 79 4.06 -9.72 9.47
CA PRO A 79 4.69 -10.85 10.13
C PRO A 79 4.32 -12.20 9.51
N LYS A 80 5.25 -13.15 9.59
CA LYS A 80 4.99 -14.56 9.32
C LYS A 80 3.83 -15.07 10.19
N ASP A 81 3.07 -16.01 9.65
CA ASP A 81 1.84 -16.59 10.22
C ASP A 81 0.63 -15.65 10.32
N THR A 82 0.69 -14.44 9.76
CA THR A 82 -0.50 -13.58 9.64
C THR A 82 -1.58 -14.28 8.81
N LYS A 83 -2.84 -14.27 9.31
CA LYS A 83 -3.97 -14.85 8.59
C LYS A 83 -4.30 -14.01 7.36
N VAL A 84 -4.33 -14.66 6.20
CA VAL A 84 -4.56 -14.00 4.91
C VAL A 84 -5.52 -14.80 4.03
N LEU A 85 -6.15 -14.09 3.10
CA LEU A 85 -6.88 -14.65 1.97
C LEU A 85 -6.02 -14.47 0.72
N VAL A 86 -5.76 -15.57 0.00
CA VAL A 86 -4.97 -15.55 -1.25
C VAL A 86 -5.73 -16.07 -2.43
N SER A 87 -5.39 -15.59 -3.63
CA SER A 87 -6.02 -15.98 -4.89
C SER A 87 -5.06 -15.87 -6.08
N ASN A 88 -5.30 -16.67 -7.12
CA ASN A 88 -4.60 -16.56 -8.41
C ASN A 88 -5.42 -15.81 -9.48
N ASN A 89 -6.76 -15.86 -9.38
CA ASN A 89 -7.68 -15.20 -10.31
C ASN A 89 -8.37 -13.96 -9.70
N GLY A 90 -8.25 -13.75 -8.39
CA GLY A 90 -8.95 -12.67 -7.68
C GLY A 90 -10.42 -12.97 -7.36
N GLU A 91 -10.90 -14.16 -7.73
CA GLU A 91 -12.30 -14.60 -7.55
C GLU A 91 -12.40 -15.68 -6.47
N ASP A 92 -11.53 -16.69 -6.53
CA ASP A 92 -11.49 -17.79 -5.57
C ASP A 92 -10.47 -17.49 -4.47
N TRP A 93 -10.95 -17.29 -3.24
CA TRP A 93 -10.12 -16.89 -2.11
C TRP A 93 -9.91 -18.04 -1.13
N LEU A 94 -8.65 -18.29 -0.79
CA LEU A 94 -8.23 -19.38 0.08
C LEU A 94 -7.65 -18.82 1.39
N ARG A 95 -8.12 -19.33 2.52
CA ARG A 95 -7.58 -19.00 3.86
C ARG A 95 -6.22 -19.66 4.07
N ARG A 96 -5.19 -18.88 4.34
CA ARG A 96 -3.80 -19.33 4.51
C ARG A 96 -3.08 -18.51 5.60
N HIS A 97 -1.87 -18.93 5.95
CA HIS A 97 -0.95 -18.20 6.81
C HIS A 97 0.21 -17.64 5.98
N PHE A 98 0.51 -16.36 6.16
CA PHE A 98 1.54 -15.63 5.43
C PHE A 98 2.95 -16.13 5.77
N VAL A 99 3.84 -16.18 4.77
CA VAL A 99 5.26 -16.53 4.95
C VAL A 99 6.13 -15.31 4.69
N GLU A 100 6.06 -14.77 3.48
CA GLU A 100 6.84 -13.61 3.04
C GLU A 100 6.26 -13.00 1.75
N TYR A 101 6.67 -11.75 1.47
CA TYR A 101 6.38 -11.03 0.23
C TYR A 101 7.65 -10.91 -0.60
N ASN A 102 7.61 -11.38 -1.84
CA ASN A 102 8.72 -11.29 -2.79
C ASN A 102 8.45 -10.19 -3.82
N SER A 103 9.09 -9.04 -3.61
CA SER A 103 8.98 -7.88 -4.50
C SER A 103 9.68 -8.05 -5.85
N GLY A 104 10.44 -9.14 -6.06
CA GLY A 104 11.21 -9.39 -7.28
C GLY A 104 10.55 -10.33 -8.30
N ASP A 105 9.36 -10.88 -8.02
CA ASP A 105 8.64 -11.82 -8.88
C ASP A 105 7.34 -11.18 -9.40
N ASP A 106 7.31 -10.68 -10.64
CA ASP A 106 6.18 -9.93 -11.22
C ASP A 106 4.85 -10.71 -11.34
N SER A 107 4.85 -12.01 -11.08
CA SER A 107 3.67 -12.87 -11.25
C SER A 107 3.11 -13.41 -9.94
N TYR A 108 3.98 -13.75 -8.98
CA TYR A 108 3.59 -14.42 -7.74
C TYR A 108 4.36 -13.89 -6.53
N HIS A 109 3.91 -12.74 -6.02
CA HIS A 109 4.59 -12.04 -4.93
C HIS A 109 4.34 -12.63 -3.54
N PHE A 110 3.25 -13.36 -3.31
CA PHE A 110 2.81 -13.73 -1.96
C PHE A 110 3.07 -15.19 -1.65
N GLU A 111 4.00 -15.47 -0.73
CA GLU A 111 4.27 -16.83 -0.27
C GLU A 111 3.46 -17.14 0.99
N VAL A 112 2.79 -18.29 1.01
CA VAL A 112 1.94 -18.74 2.12
C VAL A 112 2.11 -20.22 2.43
N TYR A 113 1.82 -20.59 3.67
CA TYR A 113 1.73 -22.00 4.08
C TYR A 113 0.50 -22.67 3.51
N THR A 114 0.66 -23.91 3.06
CA THR A 114 -0.45 -24.71 2.49
C THR A 114 -1.16 -25.56 3.54
N LYS A 115 -2.36 -26.04 3.22
CA LYS A 115 -3.09 -27.08 3.98
C LYS A 115 -3.31 -26.75 5.48
N GLY A 116 -3.50 -25.48 5.81
CA GLY A 116 -3.70 -25.04 7.19
C GLY A 116 -2.44 -25.09 8.06
N MET A 117 -1.27 -25.31 7.45
CA MET A 117 0.00 -25.26 8.15
C MET A 117 0.39 -23.81 8.50
N SER A 118 1.35 -23.71 9.39
CA SER A 118 2.02 -22.49 9.87
C SER A 118 3.49 -22.81 10.18
N SER A 119 4.28 -21.80 10.54
CA SER A 119 5.69 -21.98 10.94
C SER A 119 5.88 -22.96 12.11
N TRP A 120 4.87 -23.12 12.96
CA TRP A 120 4.88 -24.07 14.07
C TRP A 120 4.82 -25.54 13.61
N SER A 121 4.15 -25.78 12.49
CA SER A 121 3.80 -27.13 12.01
C SER A 121 4.69 -27.63 10.87
N THR A 122 5.38 -26.72 10.16
CA THR A 122 6.17 -27.10 8.98
C THR A 122 7.17 -26.02 8.55
N ASN A 123 8.22 -26.46 7.86
CA ASN A 123 9.16 -25.58 7.18
C ASN A 123 9.08 -25.65 5.64
N LYS A 124 8.23 -26.52 5.03
CA LYS A 124 8.51 -26.97 3.64
C LYS A 124 7.38 -27.16 2.60
N PRO A 125 6.07 -26.99 2.85
CA PRO A 125 5.17 -26.75 1.72
C PRO A 125 4.55 -25.36 1.80
N THR A 126 5.28 -24.41 1.23
CA THR A 126 4.76 -23.09 0.87
C THR A 126 4.28 -23.09 -0.58
N CYS A 127 3.38 -22.17 -0.92
CA CYS A 127 2.92 -21.92 -2.28
C CYS A 127 2.83 -20.42 -2.49
N ARG A 128 2.97 -19.99 -3.75
CA ARG A 128 2.89 -18.58 -4.11
C ARG A 128 1.57 -18.24 -4.80
N TYR A 129 1.11 -17.02 -4.56
CA TYR A 129 -0.14 -16.48 -5.10
C TYR A 129 0.06 -15.08 -5.66
N LYS A 130 -0.79 -14.72 -6.62
CA LYS A 130 -0.76 -13.40 -7.26
C LYS A 130 -1.44 -12.31 -6.44
N TYR A 131 -2.53 -12.65 -5.75
CA TYR A 131 -3.32 -11.72 -4.95
C TYR A 131 -3.36 -12.15 -3.50
N CYS A 132 -3.32 -11.17 -2.59
CA CYS A 132 -3.40 -11.38 -1.14
C CYS A 132 -4.20 -10.24 -0.48
N LYS A 133 -4.96 -10.57 0.55
CA LYS A 133 -5.69 -9.65 1.43
C LYS A 133 -5.59 -10.12 2.87
N LEU A 134 -5.55 -9.20 3.83
CA LEU A 134 -5.63 -9.55 5.24
C LEU A 134 -6.98 -10.22 5.51
N ALA A 135 -6.98 -11.30 6.27
CA ALA A 135 -8.23 -11.91 6.71
C ALA A 135 -8.78 -11.10 7.89
N GLU A 136 -10.04 -10.67 7.79
CA GLU A 136 -10.78 -10.13 8.93
C GLU A 136 -10.99 -11.26 9.97
N GLU A 137 -11.03 -10.90 11.26
CA GLU A 137 -11.17 -11.86 12.37
C GLU A 137 -12.53 -12.57 12.38
#